data_AF-A0A080N2Y3-F1
#
_entry.id   AF-A0A080N2Y3-F1
#
_cell.length_a   1.000
_cell.length_b   1.000
_cell.length_c   1.000
_cell.angle_alpha   90.00
_cell.angle_beta   90.00
_cell.angle_gamma   90.00
#
_symmetry.space_group_name_H-M   'P 1'
#
loop_
_entity.id
_entity.type
_entity.pdbx_description
1 polymer ?
#
loop_
_entity_poly.entity_id
_entity_poly.type
_entity_poly.pdbx_seq_one_letter_code
_entity_poly.pdbx_strand_id
1 'polypeptide(L)'
;MNGTVHESLVTVTSVEHRGALASRMRVTHVETSDSEDLGDECFDLDSCCDAAERAMIERLRQVLRPVAVPAGLLDRIEATLDRCCLDESPNSIRNV
;
A
#
# COMPACT_ATOMS: atom_id res chain seq x y z
N MET A 1 14.44 -22.43 -4.17
CA MET A 1 13.55 -21.27 -4.04
C MET A 1 13.44 -20.62 -5.42
N ASN A 2 12.39 -20.93 -6.18
CA ASN A 2 12.17 -20.37 -7.51
C ASN A 2 10.86 -19.57 -7.47
N GLY A 3 10.95 -18.27 -7.16
CA GLY A 3 9.79 -17.39 -7.25
C GLY A 3 9.48 -17.09 -8.71
N THR A 4 8.23 -17.27 -9.12
CA THR A 4 7.75 -16.87 -10.44
C THR A 4 7.51 -15.37 -10.44
N VAL A 5 8.30 -14.62 -11.21
CA VAL A 5 8.11 -13.18 -11.40
C VAL A 5 7.22 -12.99 -12.62
N HIS A 6 6.03 -12.41 -12.43
CA HIS A 6 5.15 -12.08 -13.53
C HIS A 6 5.27 -10.58 -13.84
N GLU A 7 5.87 -10.24 -14.97
CA GLU A 7 6.03 -8.86 -15.42
C GLU A 7 4.84 -8.46 -16.31
N SER A 8 4.09 -7.44 -15.89
CA SER A 8 3.00 -6.86 -16.68
C SER A 8 3.35 -5.42 -17.07
N LEU A 9 3.22 -5.12 -18.37
CA LEU A 9 3.43 -3.79 -18.91
C LEU A 9 2.10 -3.15 -19.25
N VAL A 10 1.76 -2.06 -18.57
CA VAL A 10 0.57 -1.27 -18.83
C VAL A 10 0.97 0.03 -19.52
N THR A 11 0.45 0.28 -20.71
CA THR A 11 0.64 1.55 -21.43
C THR A 11 -0.72 2.23 -21.57
N VAL A 12 -0.82 3.45 -21.05
CA VAL A 12 -2.02 4.27 -21.15
C VAL A 12 -1.70 5.46 -22.05
N THR A 13 -2.40 5.56 -23.17
CA THR A 13 -2.32 6.70 -24.09
C THR A 13 -3.59 7.53 -23.99
N SER A 14 -3.48 8.74 -23.44
CA SER A 14 -4.53 9.75 -23.52
C SER A 14 -4.33 10.55 -24.81
N VAL A 15 -5.39 10.71 -25.61
CA VAL A 15 -5.37 11.53 -26.82
C VAL A 15 -6.32 12.70 -26.61
N GLU A 16 -5.76 13.90 -26.51
CA GLU A 16 -6.52 15.14 -26.43
C GLU A 16 -6.46 15.89 -27.75
N HIS A 17 -7.36 16.86 -27.95
CA HIS A 17 -7.43 17.67 -29.18
C HIS A 17 -6.13 18.45 -29.52
N ARG A 18 -5.19 18.54 -28.56
CA ARG A 18 -3.91 19.24 -28.65
C ARG A 18 -2.67 18.33 -28.66
N GLY A 19 -2.82 17.01 -28.50
CA GLY A 19 -1.70 16.08 -28.48
C GLY A 19 -2.01 14.78 -27.73
N ALA A 20 -1.11 13.80 -27.85
CA ALA A 20 -1.20 12.53 -27.14
C ALA A 20 -0.18 12.48 -25.98
N LEU A 21 -0.65 12.09 -24.79
CA LEU A 21 0.17 11.81 -23.62
C LEU A 21 0.22 10.29 -23.43
N ALA A 22 1.42 9.72 -23.49
CA ALA A 22 1.65 8.30 -23.21
C ALA A 22 2.28 8.14 -21.82
N SER A 23 1.57 7.45 -20.92
CA SER A 23 2.10 7.01 -19.63
C SER A 23 2.37 5.52 -19.67
N ARG A 24 3.58 5.12 -19.22
CA ARG A 24 4.01 3.73 -19.21
C ARG A 24 4.27 3.29 -17.77
N MET A 25 3.49 2.32 -17.30
CA MET A 25 3.59 1.74 -15.97
C MET A 25 4.09 0.29 -16.07
N ARG A 26 5.15 -0.04 -15.34
CA ARG A 26 5.63 -1.42 -15.17
C ARG A 26 5.12 -1.94 -13.84
N VAL A 27 4.40 -3.06 -13.87
CA VAL A 27 3.91 -3.74 -12.67
C VAL A 27 4.61 -5.09 -12.59
N THR A 28 5.46 -5.25 -11.58
CA THR A 28 6.11 -6.52 -11.27
C THR A 28 5.30 -7.20 -10.19
N HIS A 29 4.61 -8.28 -10.54
CA HIS A 29 3.91 -9.10 -9.57
C HIS A 29 4.88 -10.18 -9.07
N VAL A 30 5.15 -10.17 -7.77
CA VAL A 30 5.92 -11.21 -7.10
C VAL A 30 4.92 -12.05 -6.34
N GLU A 31 4.60 -13.22 -6.88
CA GLU A 31 3.84 -14.22 -6.14
C GLU A 31 4.77 -14.84 -5.11
N THR A 32 4.74 -14.29 -3.90
CA THR A 32 5.18 -15.04 -2.72
C THR A 32 4.12 -16.09 -2.52
N SER A 33 4.47 -17.36 -2.72
CA SER A 33 3.59 -18.47 -2.34
C SER A 33 3.13 -18.21 -0.92
N ASP A 34 1.83 -17.98 -0.72
CA ASP A 34 1.23 -17.81 0.59
C ASP A 34 1.69 -18.99 1.43
N SER A 35 2.62 -18.71 2.34
CA SER A 35 3.34 -19.74 3.07
C SER A 35 2.34 -20.49 3.94
N GLU A 36 2.20 -21.77 3.64
CA GLU A 36 1.78 -22.82 4.56
C GLU A 36 2.33 -22.49 5.96
N ASP A 37 1.44 -22.42 6.96
CA ASP A 37 1.72 -22.55 8.39
C ASP A 37 3.21 -22.45 8.79
N LEU A 38 3.80 -21.25 8.68
CA LEU A 38 5.07 -20.94 9.34
C LEU A 38 4.76 -20.76 10.83
N GLY A 39 4.47 -21.88 11.48
CA GLY A 39 4.55 -21.96 12.93
C GLY A 39 5.91 -21.40 13.36
N ASP A 40 5.86 -20.39 14.22
CA ASP A 40 6.97 -19.94 15.07
C ASP A 40 8.16 -19.18 14.42
N GLU A 41 8.19 -18.93 13.11
CA GLU A 41 9.25 -18.08 12.51
C GLU A 41 8.88 -16.58 12.56
N CYS A 42 8.46 -16.09 13.73
CA CYS A 42 8.36 -14.64 13.94
C CYS A 42 9.78 -14.06 13.89
N PHE A 43 10.00 -13.06 13.04
CA PHE A 43 11.29 -12.39 12.94
C PHE A 43 11.73 -11.85 14.31
N ASP A 44 12.71 -12.51 14.92
CA ASP A 44 13.27 -12.13 16.21
C ASP A 44 14.46 -11.18 16.00
N LEU A 45 14.32 -9.98 16.55
CA LEU A 45 15.32 -8.92 16.40
C LEU A 45 16.66 -9.28 17.06
N ASP A 46 16.64 -10.07 18.12
CA ASP A 46 17.85 -10.35 18.90
C ASP A 46 18.69 -11.46 18.31
N SER A 47 18.08 -12.41 17.60
CA SER A 47 18.79 -13.47 16.88
C SER A 47 19.13 -13.11 15.43
N CYS A 48 18.34 -12.26 14.77
CA CYS A 48 18.54 -11.94 13.35
C CYS A 48 19.37 -10.67 13.08
N CYS A 49 19.55 -9.78 14.06
CA CYS A 49 20.17 -8.48 13.82
C CYS A 49 21.35 -8.18 14.73
N ASP A 50 22.36 -7.53 14.16
CA ASP A 50 23.46 -6.97 14.94
C ASP A 50 23.08 -5.68 15.68
N ALA A 51 24.03 -5.09 16.41
CA ALA A 51 23.78 -3.87 17.19
C ALA A 51 23.46 -2.65 16.30
N ALA A 52 24.06 -2.56 15.11
CA ALA A 52 23.85 -1.44 14.20
C ALA A 52 22.47 -1.56 13.52
N GLU A 53 22.09 -2.75 13.10
CA GLU A 53 20.78 -3.04 12.50
C GLU A 53 19.65 -2.79 13.48
N ARG A 54 19.77 -3.28 14.73
CA ARG A 54 18.78 -3.00 15.78
C ARG A 54 18.63 -1.50 16.05
N ALA A 55 19.74 -0.76 16.09
CA ALA A 55 19.71 0.69 16.26
C ALA A 55 19.01 1.40 15.09
N MET A 56 19.26 0.95 13.85
CA MET A 56 18.58 1.48 12.66
C MET A 56 17.08 1.21 12.69
N ILE A 57 16.68 -0.02 13.03
CA ILE A 57 15.26 -0.41 13.14
C ILE A 57 14.55 0.44 14.18
N GLU A 58 15.17 0.70 15.33
CA GLU A 58 14.58 1.54 16.37
C GLU A 58 14.37 2.99 15.89
N ARG A 59 15.34 3.55 15.15
CA ARG A 59 15.18 4.87 14.52
C ARG A 59 14.05 4.89 13.51
N LEU A 60 13.92 3.86 12.69
CA LEU A 60 12.83 3.74 11.71
C LEU A 60 11.47 3.64 12.40
N ARG A 61 11.38 2.88 13.49
CA ARG A 61 10.14 2.76 14.28
C ARG A 61 9.68 4.11 14.82
N GLN A 62 10.59 4.93 15.34
CA GLN A 62 10.24 6.25 15.86
C GLN A 62 9.66 7.18 14.78
N VAL A 63 10.11 7.05 13.53
CA VAL A 63 9.61 7.84 12.39
C VAL A 63 8.29 7.28 11.85
N LEU A 64 8.20 5.95 11.70
CA LEU A 64 7.10 5.28 11.01
C LEU A 64 5.92 4.94 11.94
N ARG A 65 6.18 4.76 13.23
CA ARG A 65 5.18 4.42 14.24
C ARG A 65 5.21 5.46 15.35
N PRO A 66 4.50 6.57 15.17
CA PRO A 66 4.37 7.58 16.21
C PRO A 66 3.85 6.94 17.51
N VAL A 67 4.49 7.25 18.63
CA VAL A 67 4.13 6.71 19.96
C VAL A 67 2.71 7.11 20.37
N ALA A 68 2.27 8.28 19.91
CA ALA A 68 0.92 8.77 20.10
C ALA A 68 0.24 8.95 18.74
N VAL A 69 -1.05 8.62 18.69
CA VAL A 69 -1.90 8.95 17.56
C VAL A 69 -1.90 10.48 17.36
N PRO A 70 -1.61 10.97 16.14
CA PRO A 70 -1.70 12.40 15.84
C PRO A 70 -3.09 12.95 16.21
N ALA A 71 -3.13 14.15 16.76
CA ALA A 71 -4.38 14.82 17.07
C ALA A 71 -5.27 14.90 15.82
N GLY A 72 -6.54 14.51 15.96
CA GLY A 72 -7.51 14.48 14.87
C GLY A 72 -7.27 13.39 13.81
N LEU A 73 -6.40 12.39 14.03
CA LEU A 73 -6.26 11.28 13.10
C LEU A 73 -7.59 10.53 12.93
N LEU A 74 -8.28 10.26 14.04
CA LEU A 74 -9.58 9.57 14.01
C LEU A 74 -10.61 10.39 13.24
N ASP A 75 -10.72 11.69 13.53
CA ASP A 75 -11.63 12.60 12.81
C ASP A 75 -11.32 12.63 11.30
N ARG A 76 -10.04 12.61 10.91
CA ARG A 76 -9.62 12.56 9.51
C ARG A 76 -9.94 11.23 8.83
N ILE A 77 -9.80 10.13 9.56
CA ILE A 77 -10.16 8.79 9.08
C ILE A 77 -11.67 8.75 8.86
N GLU A 78 -12.45 9.15 9.87
CA GLU A 78 -13.92 9.22 9.80
C GLU A 78 -14.39 10.07 8.62
N ALA A 79 -13.91 11.31 8.52
CA ALA A 79 -14.25 12.19 7.40
C ALA A 79 -13.81 11.67 6.02
N THR A 80 -12.83 10.76 5.96
CA THR A 80 -12.41 10.11 4.72
C THR A 80 -13.29 8.92 4.39
N LEU A 81 -13.63 8.10 5.38
CA LEU A 81 -14.55 6.98 5.23
C LEU A 81 -15.93 7.48 4.82
N ASP A 82 -16.45 8.53 5.45
CA ASP A 82 -17.73 9.14 5.07
C ASP A 82 -17.71 9.55 3.60
N ARG A 83 -16.69 10.30 3.16
CA ARG A 83 -16.61 10.76 1.78
C ARG A 83 -16.51 9.60 0.77
N CYS A 84 -15.75 8.55 1.08
CA CYS A 84 -15.61 7.39 0.19
C CYS A 84 -16.85 6.49 0.18
N CYS A 85 -17.58 6.39 1.28
CA CYS A 85 -18.77 5.54 1.40
C CYS A 85 -20.07 6.25 1.00
N LEU A 86 -20.10 7.58 0.98
CA LEU A 86 -21.25 8.36 0.49
C LEU A 86 -21.33 8.41 -1.05
N ASP A 87 -20.21 8.18 -1.76
CA ASP A 87 -20.18 8.05 -3.23
C ASP A 87 -20.78 6.71 -3.72
N GLU A 88 -21.01 5.74 -2.82
CA GLU A 88 -21.62 4.45 -3.12
C GLU A 88 -23.11 4.41 -2.73
N SER A 89 -23.85 5.50 -2.98
CA SER A 89 -25.32 5.47 -2.90
C SER A 89 -25.93 5.24 -4.30
N PRO A 90 -26.49 4.04 -4.57
CA PRO A 90 -27.05 3.69 -5.87
C PRO A 90 -28.44 4.32 -6.03
N ASN A 91 -28.51 5.61 -6.36
CA ASN A 91 -29.76 6.18 -6.88
C ASN A 91 -29.59 7.50 -7.65
N SER A 92 -28.80 7.46 -8.73
CA SER A 92 -28.96 8.42 -9.82
C SER A 92 -30.07 7.97 -10.77
N ILE A 93 -31.32 7.87 -10.28
CA ILE A 93 -32.50 7.91 -11.15
C ILE A 93 -33.00 9.35 -11.13
N ARG A 94 -32.42 10.19 -12.00
CA ARG A 94 -32.98 11.50 -12.32
C ARG A 94 -34.25 11.28 -13.15
N ASN A 95 -35.39 11.52 -12.54
CA ASN A 95 -36.67 11.64 -13.21
C ASN A 95 -37.25 13.02 -12.87
N VAL A 96 -37.02 14.02 -13.74
CA VAL A 96 -37.93 15.12 -14.12
C VAL A 96 -37.47 15.62 -15.49
#